data_AF-A0A6B0Z5I5-F1
#
_entry.id   AF-A0A6B0Z5I5-F1
#
_cell.length_a   1.000
_cell.length_b   1.000
_cell.length_c   1.000
_cell.angle_alpha   90.00
_cell.angle_beta   90.00
_cell.angle_gamma   90.00
#
_symmetry.space_group_name_H-M   'P 1'
#
loop_
_entity.id
_entity.type
_entity.pdbx_description
1 polymer ?
#
loop_
_entity_poly.entity_id
_entity_poly.type
_entity_poly.pdbx_seq_one_letter_code
_entity_poly.pdbx_strand_id
1 'polypeptide(L)'
;MKIRMGFTRFIAVSLVIAASVALFGCTSEEPERESVTVELDWYPNANHSGFFVAQDQGYFDEENLDVDVRPPADPALVAQIVASNERDFGVFYQTDTLLARN
;
A
#
# COMPACT_ATOMS: atom_id res chain seq x y z
N MET A 1 -59.70 -1.76 20.74
CA MET A 1 -58.98 -1.31 19.53
C MET A 1 -57.68 -0.55 19.86
N LYS A 2 -56.82 -1.07 20.77
CA LYS A 2 -55.51 -0.46 21.12
C LYS A 2 -54.31 -1.37 20.82
N ILE A 3 -54.54 -2.68 20.77
CA ILE A 3 -53.51 -3.73 20.60
C ILE A 3 -52.97 -3.79 19.15
N ARG A 4 -53.82 -3.60 18.14
CA ARG A 4 -53.43 -3.57 16.72
C ARG A 4 -52.51 -2.39 16.37
N MET A 5 -52.65 -1.25 17.06
CA MET A 5 -51.93 -0.01 16.74
C MET A 5 -50.51 0.04 17.34
N GLY A 6 -50.25 -0.74 18.41
CA GLY A 6 -48.91 -0.93 18.96
C GLY A 6 -48.04 -1.87 18.12
N PHE A 7 -48.65 -2.91 17.53
CA PHE A 7 -47.96 -3.89 16.69
C PHE A 7 -47.49 -3.28 15.35
N THR A 8 -48.31 -2.43 14.72
CA THR A 8 -47.93 -1.70 13.50
C THR A 8 -46.80 -0.69 13.74
N ARG A 9 -46.77 -0.04 14.91
CA ARG A 9 -45.68 0.86 15.30
C ARG A 9 -44.38 0.10 15.59
N PHE A 10 -44.46 -1.08 16.19
CA PHE A 10 -43.30 -1.96 16.41
C PHE A 10 -42.68 -2.43 15.09
N ILE A 11 -43.51 -2.85 14.13
CA ILE A 11 -43.04 -3.27 12.80
C ILE A 11 -42.38 -2.09 12.07
N ALA A 12 -42.98 -0.90 12.12
CA ALA A 12 -42.42 0.29 11.48
C ALA A 12 -41.06 0.70 12.08
N VAL A 13 -40.90 0.62 13.41
CA VAL A 13 -39.63 0.91 14.08
C VAL A 13 -38.55 -0.13 13.73
N SER A 14 -38.90 -1.42 13.71
CA SER A 14 -37.96 -2.48 13.30
C SER A 14 -37.52 -2.34 11.83
N LEU A 15 -38.42 -1.90 10.93
CA LEU A 15 -38.10 -1.69 9.53
C LEU A 15 -37.16 -0.49 9.32
N VAL A 16 -37.35 0.57 10.10
CA VAL A 16 -36.45 1.75 10.08
C VAL A 16 -35.07 1.39 10.61
N ILE A 17 -34.99 0.61 11.70
CA ILE A 17 -33.71 0.15 12.26
C ILE A 17 -32.96 -0.75 11.26
N ALA A 18 -33.66 -1.69 10.61
CA ALA A 18 -33.06 -2.56 9.58
C ALA A 18 -32.56 -1.76 8.36
N ALA A 19 -33.29 -0.72 7.94
CA ALA A 19 -32.87 0.16 6.85
C ALA A 19 -31.62 1.00 7.22
N SER A 20 -31.49 1.44 8.47
CA SER A 20 -30.28 2.14 8.93
C SER A 20 -29.05 1.25 9.03
N VAL A 21 -29.19 -0.05 9.37
CA VAL A 21 -28.05 -0.98 9.38
C VAL A 21 -27.56 -1.30 7.96
N ALA A 22 -28.47 -1.35 6.99
CA ALA A 22 -28.12 -1.57 5.58
C ALA A 22 -27.30 -0.42 4.97
N LEU A 23 -27.43 0.81 5.50
CA LEU A 23 -26.68 1.98 5.02
C LEU A 23 -25.27 2.10 5.62
N PHE A 24 -24.97 1.42 6.72
CA PHE A 24 -23.65 1.43 7.37
C PHE A 24 -22.82 0.16 7.07
N GLY A 25 -23.41 -0.87 6.46
CA GLY A 25 -22.76 -2.17 6.24
C GLY A 25 -21.82 -2.25 5.02
N CYS A 26 -21.75 -1.22 4.18
CA CYS A 26 -20.86 -1.18 3.01
C CYS A 26 -19.70 -0.21 3.26
N THR A 27 -18.85 -0.52 4.24
CA THR A 27 -17.47 -0.03 4.21
C THR A 27 -16.66 -1.12 3.54
N SER A 28 -16.35 -0.95 2.25
CA SER A 28 -15.32 -1.75 1.60
C SER A 28 -13.99 -1.27 2.16
N GLU A 29 -13.39 -2.03 3.06
CA GLU A 29 -11.96 -1.90 3.33
C GLU A 29 -11.26 -2.21 2.00
N GLU A 30 -10.71 -1.18 1.34
CA GLU A 30 -9.76 -1.44 0.27
C GLU A 30 -8.61 -2.24 0.88
N PRO A 31 -8.10 -3.27 0.18
CA PRO A 31 -6.93 -3.99 0.66
C PRO A 31 -5.83 -2.97 0.95
N GLU A 32 -5.28 -3.02 2.17
CA GLU A 32 -4.16 -2.17 2.56
C GLU A 32 -2.98 -2.52 1.64
N ARG A 33 -2.47 -1.51 0.94
CA ARG A 33 -1.30 -1.68 0.07
C ARG A 33 -0.07 -1.95 0.93
N GLU A 34 0.77 -2.87 0.50
CA GLU A 34 2.05 -3.11 1.15
C GLU A 34 3.02 -1.99 0.75
N SER A 35 3.48 -1.22 1.74
CA SER A 35 4.49 -0.17 1.51
C SER A 35 5.86 -0.80 1.29
N VAL A 36 6.52 -0.42 0.20
CA VAL A 36 7.86 -0.89 -0.17
C VAL A 36 8.74 0.29 -0.52
N THR A 37 9.95 0.32 0.01
CA THR A 37 10.94 1.35 -0.27
C THR A 37 12.09 0.81 -1.10
N VAL A 38 12.50 1.56 -2.13
CA VAL A 38 13.61 1.24 -3.01
C VAL A 38 14.60 2.40 -3.02
N GLU A 39 15.79 2.17 -2.46
CA GLU A 39 16.90 3.14 -2.52
C GLU A 39 17.74 2.88 -3.79
N LEU A 40 17.94 3.90 -4.63
CA LEU A 40 18.77 3.78 -5.83
C LEU A 40 20.27 3.80 -5.48
N ASP A 41 21.13 3.40 -6.42
CA ASP A 41 22.59 3.53 -6.33
C ASP A 41 23.08 4.93 -6.71
N TRP A 42 22.27 5.69 -7.47
CA TRP A 42 22.61 7.02 -7.94
C TRP A 42 21.37 7.85 -8.27
N TYR A 43 21.58 9.08 -8.73
CA TYR A 43 20.52 9.91 -9.30
C TYR A 43 19.80 9.19 -10.47
N PRO A 44 18.47 9.40 -10.62
CA PRO A 44 17.67 8.81 -11.69
C PRO A 44 18.30 9.00 -13.08
N ASN A 45 18.43 7.90 -13.81
CA ASN A 45 18.92 7.86 -15.19
C ASN A 45 18.26 6.70 -15.93
N ALA A 46 18.66 6.46 -17.18
CA ALA A 46 18.05 5.44 -18.04
C ALA A 46 18.06 4.02 -17.42
N ASN A 47 19.05 3.67 -16.58
CA ASN A 47 19.10 2.37 -15.92
C ASN A 47 17.94 2.16 -14.94
N HIS A 48 17.35 3.23 -14.42
CA HIS A 48 16.27 3.18 -13.41
C HIS A 48 14.88 3.29 -14.04
N SER A 49 14.77 3.41 -15.36
CA SER A 49 13.50 3.73 -16.04
C SER A 49 12.39 2.72 -15.73
N GLY A 50 12.75 1.44 -15.52
CA GLY A 50 11.79 0.39 -15.19
C GLY A 50 10.95 0.71 -13.96
N PHE A 51 11.56 1.26 -12.90
CA PHE A 51 10.84 1.63 -11.67
C PHE A 51 9.82 2.75 -11.91
N PHE A 52 10.22 3.79 -12.64
CA PHE A 52 9.37 4.93 -12.92
C PHE A 52 8.26 4.61 -13.94
N VAL A 53 8.54 3.75 -14.92
CA VAL A 53 7.52 3.25 -15.85
C VAL A 53 6.51 2.38 -15.10
N ALA A 54 6.96 1.50 -14.19
CA ALA A 54 6.04 0.70 -13.38
C ALA A 54 5.14 1.55 -12.49
N GLN A 55 5.68 2.64 -11.93
CA GLN A 55 4.90 3.61 -11.16
C GLN A 55 3.90 4.38 -12.04
N ASP A 56 4.33 4.90 -13.19
CA ASP A 56 3.48 5.68 -14.11
C ASP A 56 2.38 4.84 -14.76
N GLN A 57 2.65 3.56 -15.06
CA GLN A 57 1.70 2.65 -15.69
C GLN A 57 0.82 1.88 -14.68
N GLY A 58 1.01 2.09 -13.38
CA GLY A 58 0.20 1.46 -12.33
C GLY A 58 0.52 -0.01 -12.05
N TYR A 59 1.67 -0.52 -12.49
CA TYR A 59 2.03 -1.94 -12.29
C TYR A 59 2.24 -2.28 -10.81
N PHE A 60 2.68 -1.34 -9.98
CA PHE A 60 2.75 -1.55 -8.54
C PHE A 60 1.35 -1.59 -7.90
N ASP A 61 0.43 -0.75 -8.37
CA ASP A 61 -0.96 -0.74 -7.90
C ASP A 61 -1.69 -2.05 -8.24
N GLU A 62 -1.46 -2.61 -9.43
CA GLU A 62 -2.00 -3.91 -9.86
C GLU A 62 -1.59 -5.05 -8.91
N GLU A 63 -0.41 -4.93 -8.30
CA GLU A 63 0.15 -5.90 -7.34
C GLU A 63 -0.10 -5.49 -5.87
N ASN A 64 -0.95 -4.48 -5.61
CA ASN A 64 -1.26 -3.97 -4.27
C ASN A 64 -0.02 -3.47 -3.49
N LEU A 65 0.94 -2.85 -4.19
CA LEU A 65 2.16 -2.28 -3.63
C LEU A 65 2.15 -0.76 -3.70
N ASP A 66 2.53 -0.10 -2.60
CA ASP A 66 2.86 1.34 -2.55
C ASP A 66 4.38 1.50 -2.55
N VAL A 67 4.97 1.70 -3.74
CA VAL A 67 6.43 1.69 -3.91
C VAL A 67 7.01 3.10 -3.97
N ASP A 68 7.90 3.40 -3.02
CA ASP A 68 8.61 4.66 -2.89
C ASP A 68 10.08 4.52 -3.35
N VAL A 69 10.39 5.09 -4.51
CA VAL A 69 11.70 4.99 -5.16
C VAL A 69 12.48 6.29 -4.94
N ARG A 70 13.63 6.22 -4.27
CA ARG A 70 14.40 7.41 -3.87
C ARG A 70 15.88 7.34 -4.25
N PRO A 71 16.48 8.45 -4.69
CA PRO A 71 17.93 8.53 -4.81
C PRO A 71 18.60 8.44 -3.43
N PRO A 72 19.83 7.91 -3.35
CA PRO A 72 20.53 7.76 -2.09
C PRO A 72 21.06 9.09 -1.56
N ALA A 73 21.09 9.24 -0.24
CA ALA A 73 21.83 10.32 0.41
C ALA A 73 23.36 10.16 0.22
N ASP A 74 23.84 8.92 0.30
CA ASP A 74 25.20 8.52 0.00
C ASP A 74 25.18 7.14 -0.72
N PRO A 75 25.55 7.06 -2.01
CA PRO A 75 25.66 5.82 -2.77
C PRO A 75 26.45 4.70 -2.07
N ALA A 76 27.50 5.05 -1.30
CA ALA A 76 28.33 4.05 -0.64
C ALA A 76 27.62 3.33 0.52
N LEU A 77 26.49 3.89 0.99
CA LEU A 77 25.76 3.38 2.15
C LEU A 77 24.54 2.53 1.80
N VAL A 78 24.15 2.42 0.52
CA VAL A 78 22.90 1.73 0.12
C VAL A 78 22.81 0.31 0.68
N ALA A 79 23.88 -0.49 0.54
CA ALA A 79 23.90 -1.85 1.08
C ALA A 79 23.77 -1.88 2.62
N GLN A 80 24.34 -0.89 3.32
CA GLN A 80 24.24 -0.80 4.79
C GLN A 80 22.84 -0.38 5.24
N ILE A 81 22.21 0.56 4.52
CA ILE A 81 20.85 1.04 4.78
C ILE A 81 19.83 -0.10 4.61
N VAL A 82 19.99 -0.93 3.57
CA VAL A 82 19.15 -2.13 3.40
C VAL A 82 19.44 -3.16 4.49
N ALA A 83 20.72 -3.39 4.82
CA ALA A 83 21.09 -4.32 5.90
C ALA A 83 20.59 -3.89 7.28
N SER A 84 20.39 -2.59 7.53
CA SER A 84 19.81 -2.07 8.77
C SER A 84 18.28 -2.15 8.81
N ASN A 85 17.63 -2.58 7.73
CA ASN A 85 16.16 -2.55 7.52
C ASN A 85 15.57 -1.13 7.54
N GLU A 86 16.37 -0.10 7.25
CA GLU A 86 15.84 1.25 7.05
C GLU A 86 15.18 1.42 5.67
N ARG A 87 15.55 0.56 4.72
CA ARG A 87 14.93 0.41 3.39
C ARG A 87 14.74 -1.06 3.07
N ASP A 88 13.71 -1.36 2.30
CA ASP A 88 13.36 -2.74 1.95
C ASP A 88 14.27 -3.29 0.85
N PHE A 89 14.52 -2.47 -0.17
CA PHE A 89 15.38 -2.84 -1.30
C PHE A 89 16.36 -1.72 -1.67
N GLY A 90 17.44 -2.12 -2.34
CA GLY A 90 18.44 -1.20 -2.86
C GLY A 90 18.97 -1.63 -4.22
N VAL A 91 19.22 -0.66 -5.10
CA VAL A 91 20.05 -0.86 -6.30
C VAL A 91 21.49 -0.64 -5.88
N PHE A 92 22.39 -1.52 -6.32
CA PHE A 92 23.80 -1.42 -5.96
C PHE A 92 24.70 -1.93 -7.08
N TYR A 93 25.91 -1.39 -7.16
CA TYR A 93 26.86 -1.78 -8.20
C TYR A 93 27.19 -3.27 -8.11
N GLN A 94 27.21 -3.94 -9.27
CA GLN A 94 27.33 -5.39 -9.38
C GLN A 94 28.56 -5.95 -8.63
N THR A 95 29.70 -5.26 -8.72
CA THR A 95 30.92 -5.66 -8.00
C THR A 95 30.74 -5.58 -6.49
N ASP A 96 30.11 -4.53 -6.00
CA ASP A 96 29.91 -4.32 -4.57
C ASP A 96 28.87 -5.30 -4.00
N THR A 97 27.81 -5.61 -4.77
CA THR A 97 26.86 -6.67 -4.43
C THR A 97 27.53 -8.04 -4.31
N LEU A 98 28.49 -8.36 -5.19
CA LEU A 98 29.25 -9.61 -5.10
C LEU A 98 30.16 -9.65 -3.87
N LEU A 99 30.75 -8.51 -3.47
CA LEU A 99 31.57 -8.40 -2.27
C LEU A 99 30.73 -8.54 -0.99
N ALA A 100 29.54 -7.93 -0.95
CA ALA A 100 28.64 -7.97 0.21
C ALA A 100 28.08 -9.36 0.54
N ARG A 101 28.13 -10.30 -0.42
CA ARG A 101 27.65 -11.68 -0.25
C ARG A 101 28.62 -12.57 0.55
N ASN A 102 29.91 -12.26 0.56
CA ASN A 102 30.94 -13.11 1.17
C ASN A 102 31.24 -12.70 2.62
#